data_AF-A0A7X6TA50-F1
#
_entry.id   AF-A0A7X6TA50-F1
#
_cell.length_a   1.000
_cell.length_b   1.000
_cell.length_c   1.000
_cell.angle_alpha   90.00
_cell.angle_beta   90.00
_cell.angle_gamma   90.00
#
_symmetry.space_group_name_H-M   'P 1'
#
loop_
_entity.id
_entity.type
_entity.pdbx_description
1 polymer ?
#
loop_
_entity_poly.entity_id
_entity_poly.type
_entity_poly.pdbx_seq_one_letter_code
_entity_poly.pdbx_strand_id
1 'polypeptide(L)'
;MGNIQEQQIVWLDRLNQCSFAGEVSLSVDELREIASIINVIRPSPEMRDLILICAVNCAYHYYDDDGFWKHFMKLIEEPNTGVNREHVGRLIEGQLKERGLAKRDSTGPFRYVGAILEQCAVSRKHIASFATIVKELKAYYGWEGLSSLEYDQYLTHISRVLCSRYLKNYLVDPDGWDFVKQVSRLCQLLENGVIKRDELEKLIGYQPHFWSELLFVINQETPTPEPDSHVNRKKPYLMFNPDKLTIGLSLNADTIVEYPKVQGWANPITWLRHPSLFNSTYYGYFSVDGEIRTEWSLKGWIPDGSPALFNINWSFVHPDNVIVPGTYYLLTGNASDLKNISWEALGPVDLASDTVNRAYLVSLGEDA
;
A
#
# COMPACT_ATOMS: atom_id res chain seq x y z
N MET A 1 28.21 23.80 -2.94
CA MET A 1 27.12 24.03 -1.98
C MET A 1 26.43 25.29 -2.42
N GLY A 2 25.21 25.20 -2.94
CA GLY A 2 24.41 26.37 -3.30
C GLY A 2 24.08 27.19 -2.06
N ASN A 3 23.76 28.46 -2.24
CA ASN A 3 23.34 29.31 -1.12
C ASN A 3 21.96 28.83 -0.63
N ILE A 4 21.90 28.29 0.59
CA ILE A 4 20.65 27.76 1.19
C ILE A 4 19.51 28.79 1.17
N GLN A 5 19.85 30.09 1.21
CA GLN A 5 18.88 31.17 1.11
C GLN A 5 18.25 31.28 -0.29
N GLU A 6 19.02 31.03 -1.35
CA GLU A 6 18.50 31.04 -2.72
C GLU A 6 17.55 29.85 -2.95
N GLN A 7 17.89 28.68 -2.41
CA GLN A 7 17.00 27.51 -2.48
C GLN A 7 15.69 27.70 -1.71
N GLN A 8 15.75 28.32 -0.53
CA GLN A 8 14.55 28.67 0.24
C GLN A 8 13.58 29.53 -0.57
N ILE A 9 14.07 30.57 -1.24
CA ILE A 9 13.24 31.44 -2.09
C ILE A 9 12.57 30.61 -3.19
N VAL A 10 13.32 29.72 -3.86
CA VAL A 10 12.77 28.85 -4.91
C VAL A 10 11.67 27.93 -4.38
N TRP A 11 11.85 27.33 -3.19
CA TRP A 11 10.83 26.45 -2.61
C TRP A 11 9.57 27.20 -2.19
N LEU A 12 9.73 28.39 -1.58
CA LEU A 12 8.61 29.24 -1.18
C LEU A 12 7.82 29.76 -2.39
N ASP A 13 8.52 30.16 -3.45
CA ASP A 13 7.89 30.58 -4.71
C ASP A 13 7.08 29.43 -5.35
N ARG A 14 7.61 28.20 -5.33
CA ARG A 14 6.86 27.02 -5.80
C ARG A 14 5.64 26.74 -4.94
N LEU A 15 5.74 26.85 -3.62
CA LEU A 15 4.61 26.66 -2.70
C LEU A 15 3.49 27.70 -2.92
N ASN A 16 3.81 28.89 -3.42
CA ASN A 16 2.81 29.91 -3.75
C ASN A 16 2.03 29.62 -5.04
N GLN A 17 2.54 28.72 -5.89
CA GLN A 17 1.95 28.38 -7.19
C GLN A 17 1.32 26.99 -7.20
N CYS A 18 1.44 26.24 -6.10
CA CYS A 18 1.03 24.85 -6.07
C CYS A 18 -0.45 24.68 -5.74
N SER A 19 -1.07 23.62 -6.28
CA SER A 19 -2.39 23.17 -5.84
C SER A 19 -2.30 22.20 -4.66
N PHE A 20 -1.15 21.55 -4.49
CA PHE A 20 -0.80 20.69 -3.35
C PHE A 20 0.62 20.98 -2.87
N ALA A 21 0.83 20.96 -1.54
CA ALA A 21 2.17 21.17 -0.99
C ALA A 21 3.20 20.13 -1.47
N GLY A 22 2.73 18.92 -1.84
CA GLY A 22 3.58 17.87 -2.41
C GLY A 22 4.12 18.17 -3.80
N GLU A 23 3.72 19.25 -4.46
CA GLU A 23 4.34 19.70 -5.72
C GLU A 23 5.73 20.30 -5.50
N VAL A 24 6.02 20.74 -4.28
CA VAL A 24 7.36 21.17 -3.88
C VAL A 24 8.19 19.93 -3.54
N SER A 25 8.63 19.22 -4.58
CA SER A 25 9.47 18.03 -4.44
C SER A 25 10.88 18.39 -3.98
N LEU A 26 11.36 17.67 -2.97
CA LEU A 26 12.74 17.72 -2.49
C LEU A 26 13.41 16.36 -2.64
N SER A 27 14.66 16.36 -3.07
CA SER A 27 15.55 15.22 -2.89
C SER A 27 15.77 14.93 -1.40
N VAL A 28 16.27 13.74 -1.08
CA VAL A 28 16.61 13.37 0.31
C VAL A 28 17.65 14.32 0.92
N ASP A 29 18.58 14.81 0.11
CA ASP A 29 19.61 15.74 0.58
C ASP A 29 19.03 17.14 0.84
N GLU A 30 18.22 17.68 -0.09
CA GLU A 30 17.50 18.95 0.14
C GLU A 30 16.55 18.87 1.35
N LEU A 31 15.89 17.73 1.56
CA LEU A 31 15.04 17.50 2.72
C LEU A 31 15.84 17.57 4.03
N ARG A 32 17.05 17.00 4.07
CA ARG A 32 17.95 17.09 5.23
C ARG A 32 18.47 18.51 5.43
N GLU A 33 18.78 19.23 4.36
CA GLU A 33 19.18 20.63 4.41
C GLU A 33 18.07 21.50 5.03
N ILE A 34 16.81 21.35 4.59
CA ILE A 34 15.67 22.05 5.21
C ILE A 34 15.50 21.64 6.66
N ALA A 35 15.58 20.34 6.96
CA ALA A 35 15.41 19.86 8.32
C ALA A 35 16.43 20.49 9.29
N SER A 36 17.68 20.69 8.84
CA SER A 36 18.75 21.28 9.64
C SER A 36 18.54 22.75 10.02
N ILE A 37 17.69 23.47 9.28
CA ILE A 37 17.38 24.89 9.53
C ILE A 37 16.02 25.11 10.19
N ILE A 38 15.20 24.07 10.29
CA ILE A 38 13.86 24.16 10.89
C ILE A 38 13.99 24.51 12.39
N ASN A 39 13.25 25.54 12.80
CA ASN A 39 13.06 25.86 14.21
C ASN A 39 11.57 25.90 14.54
N VAL A 40 11.11 24.90 15.30
CA VAL A 40 9.69 24.73 15.65
C VAL A 40 9.26 25.52 16.89
N ILE A 41 10.21 26.09 17.67
CA ILE A 41 9.90 26.74 18.95
C ILE A 41 9.21 28.10 18.74
N ARG A 42 9.72 28.91 17.81
CA ARG A 42 9.13 30.21 17.42
C ARG A 42 9.29 30.42 15.91
N PRO A 43 8.50 29.73 15.09
CA PRO A 43 8.63 29.81 13.64
C PRO A 43 8.11 31.16 13.11
N SER A 44 8.91 31.83 12.27
CA SER A 44 8.43 32.90 11.39
C SER A 44 7.42 32.34 10.37
N PRO A 45 6.66 33.19 9.65
CA PRO A 45 5.77 32.73 8.59
C PRO A 45 6.47 31.83 7.55
N GLU A 46 7.65 32.24 7.09
CA GLU A 46 8.48 31.48 6.14
C GLU A 46 8.94 30.15 6.74
N MET A 47 9.25 30.14 8.04
CA MET A 47 9.62 28.91 8.74
C MET A 47 8.45 27.93 8.82
N ARG A 48 7.21 28.41 8.96
CA ARG A 48 6.02 27.54 8.93
C ARG A 48 5.82 26.88 7.56
N ASP A 49 6.11 27.62 6.49
CA ASP A 49 6.10 27.07 5.13
C ASP A 49 7.18 26.01 4.93
N LEU A 50 8.39 26.26 5.40
CA LEU A 50 9.47 25.27 5.36
C LEU A 50 9.13 24.02 6.19
N ILE A 51 8.49 24.18 7.36
CA ILE A 51 7.98 23.07 8.16
C ILE A 51 6.94 22.26 7.37
N LEU A 52 6.00 22.92 6.69
CA LEU A 52 5.01 22.27 5.85
C LEU A 52 5.67 21.48 4.70
N ILE A 53 6.56 22.12 3.93
CA ILE A 53 7.28 21.48 2.83
C ILE A 53 8.07 20.26 3.33
N CYS A 54 8.78 20.42 4.45
CA CYS A 54 9.55 19.35 5.06
C CYS A 54 8.66 18.19 5.52
N ALA A 55 7.50 18.48 6.13
CA ALA A 55 6.56 17.48 6.59
C ALA A 55 6.02 16.63 5.43
N VAL A 56 5.59 17.26 4.34
CA VAL A 56 5.05 16.55 3.18
C VAL A 56 6.12 15.71 2.48
N ASN A 57 7.33 16.24 2.31
CA ASN A 57 8.43 15.47 1.72
C ASN A 57 8.92 14.34 2.63
N CYS A 58 8.94 14.55 3.95
CA CYS A 58 9.21 13.49 4.92
C CYS A 58 8.20 12.35 4.80
N ALA A 59 6.91 12.69 4.67
CA ALA A 59 5.86 11.70 4.45
C ALA A 59 6.05 10.94 3.13
N TYR A 60 6.42 11.64 2.05
CA TYR A 60 6.68 11.01 0.76
C TYR A 60 7.83 10.00 0.80
N HIS A 61 8.95 10.34 1.45
CA HIS A 61 10.16 9.51 1.46
C HIS A 61 10.19 8.43 2.55
N TYR A 62 9.62 8.71 3.73
CA TYR A 62 9.84 7.90 4.93
C TYR A 62 8.57 7.34 5.57
N TYR A 63 7.37 7.72 5.14
CA TYR A 63 6.16 7.28 5.84
C TYR A 63 5.98 5.76 5.78
N ASP A 64 5.89 5.11 6.94
CA ASP A 64 5.67 3.68 7.09
C ASP A 64 4.86 3.30 8.34
N ASP A 65 4.87 2.02 8.70
CA ASP A 65 4.09 1.48 9.83
C ASP A 65 4.65 1.91 11.19
N ASP A 66 5.89 2.41 11.26
CA ASP A 66 6.41 3.07 12.45
C ASP A 66 5.75 4.46 12.68
N GLY A 67 5.12 5.00 11.64
CA GLY A 67 4.29 6.21 11.67
C GLY A 67 5.06 7.51 11.40
N PHE A 68 4.35 8.47 10.80
CA PHE A 68 4.88 9.80 10.42
C PHE A 68 5.72 10.47 11.50
N TRP A 69 5.18 10.57 12.72
CA TRP A 69 5.80 11.34 13.80
C TRP A 69 7.17 10.81 14.22
N LYS A 70 7.41 9.50 14.11
CA LYS A 70 8.72 8.92 14.42
C LYS A 70 9.78 9.44 13.46
N HIS A 71 9.48 9.42 12.17
CA HIS A 71 10.39 9.88 11.11
C HIS A 71 10.55 11.39 11.12
N PHE A 72 9.44 12.13 11.20
CA PHE A 72 9.50 13.59 11.14
C PHE A 72 10.24 14.20 12.33
N MET A 73 9.95 13.75 13.56
CA MET A 73 10.63 14.26 14.75
C MET A 73 12.11 13.90 14.76
N LYS A 74 12.47 12.71 14.28
CA LYS A 74 13.87 12.32 14.11
C LYS A 74 14.57 13.20 13.06
N LEU A 75 13.88 13.53 11.97
CA LEU A 75 14.42 14.33 10.87
C LEU A 75 14.74 15.77 11.33
N ILE A 76 13.86 16.40 12.11
CA ILE A 76 14.06 17.77 12.63
C ILE A 76 14.80 17.81 13.98
N GLU A 77 15.35 16.68 14.43
CA GLU A 77 16.08 16.52 15.69
C GLU A 77 15.30 16.94 16.96
N GLU A 78 13.97 16.80 16.95
CA GLU A 78 13.10 17.13 18.07
C GLU A 78 12.68 15.88 18.87
N PRO A 79 12.48 15.97 20.19
CA PRO A 79 11.96 14.87 20.99
C PRO A 79 10.58 14.43 20.52
N ASN A 80 10.41 13.13 20.28
CA ASN A 80 9.15 12.55 19.81
C ASN A 80 8.11 12.36 20.93
N THR A 81 7.68 13.47 21.54
CA THR A 81 6.70 13.51 22.64
C THR A 81 5.31 13.95 22.17
N GLY A 82 4.24 13.60 22.90
CA GLY A 82 2.88 14.01 22.55
C GLY A 82 2.70 15.53 22.47
N VAL A 83 3.37 16.28 23.35
CA VAL A 83 3.35 17.75 23.37
C VAL A 83 3.99 18.33 22.10
N ASN A 84 5.15 17.81 21.70
CA ASN A 84 5.84 18.28 20.49
C ASN A 84 5.04 17.92 19.23
N ARG A 85 4.46 16.72 19.16
CA ARG A 85 3.58 16.30 18.05
C ARG A 85 2.37 17.23 17.90
N GLU A 86 1.70 17.55 19.00
CA GLU A 86 0.55 18.45 18.99
C GLU A 86 0.96 19.86 18.53
N HIS A 87 2.06 20.40 19.07
CA HIS A 87 2.56 21.73 18.71
C HIS A 87 2.91 21.83 17.23
N VAL A 88 3.76 20.91 16.74
CA VAL A 88 4.18 20.85 15.34
C VAL A 88 3.01 20.55 14.41
N GLY A 89 2.11 19.65 14.80
CA GLY A 89 0.90 19.35 14.05
C GLY A 89 0.02 20.58 13.84
N ARG A 90 -0.16 21.43 14.87
CA ARG A 90 -0.91 22.68 14.73
C ARG A 90 -0.24 23.67 13.78
N LEU A 91 1.09 23.73 13.75
CA LEU A 91 1.81 24.58 12.80
C LEU A 91 1.54 24.14 11.37
N ILE A 92 1.64 22.84 11.09
CA ILE A 92 1.43 22.27 9.76
C ILE A 92 -0.02 22.44 9.32
N GLU A 93 -0.99 22.07 10.16
CA GLU A 93 -2.42 22.22 9.87
C GLU A 93 -2.81 23.69 9.67
N GLY A 94 -2.30 24.59 10.52
CA GLY A 94 -2.49 26.02 10.38
C GLY A 94 -2.02 26.50 9.01
N GLN A 95 -0.82 26.09 8.59
CA GLN A 95 -0.27 26.50 7.30
C GLN A 95 -1.05 25.92 6.10
N LEU A 96 -1.50 24.67 6.19
CA LEU A 96 -2.37 24.08 5.18
C LEU A 96 -3.68 24.84 5.01
N LYS A 97 -4.30 25.28 6.12
CA LYS A 97 -5.53 26.06 6.12
C LYS A 97 -5.30 27.48 5.60
N GLU A 98 -4.26 28.16 6.07
CA GLU A 98 -3.90 29.52 5.63
C GLU A 98 -3.64 29.59 4.12
N ARG A 99 -3.05 28.53 3.54
CA ARG A 99 -2.79 28.41 2.10
C ARG A 99 -3.96 27.86 1.27
N GLY A 100 -5.08 27.49 1.89
CA GLY A 100 -6.21 26.87 1.19
C GLY A 100 -5.91 25.48 0.63
N LEU A 101 -4.88 24.81 1.14
CA LEU A 101 -4.46 23.46 0.71
C LEU A 101 -5.19 22.36 1.49
N ALA A 102 -5.73 22.67 2.67
CA ALA A 102 -6.59 21.76 3.42
C ALA A 102 -8.00 21.73 2.82
N LYS A 103 -8.42 20.57 2.28
CA LYS A 103 -9.76 20.40 1.70
C LYS A 103 -10.85 20.17 2.73
N ARG A 104 -10.52 19.55 3.88
CA ARG A 104 -11.48 19.18 4.92
C ARG A 104 -10.93 19.41 6.32
N ASP A 105 -11.81 19.72 7.26
CA ASP A 105 -11.47 19.71 8.68
C ASP A 105 -11.40 18.28 9.21
N SER A 106 -10.20 17.85 9.58
CA SER A 106 -9.98 16.54 10.20
C SER A 106 -10.12 16.61 11.72
N THR A 107 -10.77 15.62 12.34
CA THR A 107 -10.90 15.52 13.81
C THR A 107 -10.21 14.27 14.35
N GLY A 108 -9.82 14.29 15.63
CA GLY A 108 -9.22 13.15 16.32
C GLY A 108 -7.67 13.15 16.37
N PRO A 109 -7.07 12.09 16.97
CA PRO A 109 -5.65 12.06 17.34
C PRO A 109 -4.68 11.98 16.16
N PHE A 110 -5.18 11.69 14.95
CA PHE A 110 -4.40 11.60 13.72
C PHE A 110 -4.70 12.72 12.71
N ARG A 111 -5.46 13.76 13.10
CA ARG A 111 -5.95 14.79 12.16
C ARG A 111 -4.86 15.40 11.29
N TYR A 112 -3.69 15.63 11.87
CA TYR A 112 -2.54 16.25 11.20
C TYR A 112 -1.93 15.34 10.14
N VAL A 113 -1.84 14.05 10.45
CA VAL A 113 -1.16 13.07 9.61
C VAL A 113 -2.00 12.80 8.37
N GLY A 114 -3.33 12.71 8.50
CA GLY A 114 -4.24 12.62 7.35
C GLY A 114 -4.05 13.80 6.39
N ALA A 115 -4.10 15.02 6.92
CA ALA A 115 -3.94 16.24 6.11
C ALA A 115 -2.57 16.32 5.40
N ILE A 116 -1.48 15.89 6.04
CA ILE A 116 -0.14 15.83 5.42
C ILE A 116 -0.11 14.79 4.30
N LEU A 117 -0.69 13.63 4.54
CA LEU A 117 -0.68 12.53 3.59
C LEU A 117 -1.53 12.83 2.35
N GLU A 118 -2.65 13.55 2.50
CA GLU A 118 -3.43 14.07 1.38
C GLU A 118 -2.56 14.92 0.44
N GLN A 119 -1.63 15.72 0.97
CA GLN A 119 -0.75 16.57 0.16
C GLN A 119 0.33 15.78 -0.59
N CYS A 120 0.69 14.59 -0.11
CA CYS A 120 1.68 13.73 -0.78
C CYS A 120 1.06 12.70 -1.73
N ALA A 121 -0.28 12.57 -1.71
CA ALA A 121 -1.05 11.54 -2.41
C ALA A 121 -0.56 10.11 -2.09
N VAL A 122 0.33 9.55 -2.92
CA VAL A 122 0.91 8.22 -2.73
C VAL A 122 2.39 8.37 -2.39
N SER A 123 2.78 8.02 -1.16
CA SER A 123 4.19 7.99 -0.77
C SER A 123 4.98 7.04 -1.67
N ARG A 124 6.28 7.32 -1.89
CA ARG A 124 7.11 6.61 -2.86
C ARG A 124 7.05 5.08 -2.74
N LYS A 125 7.20 4.56 -1.53
CA LYS A 125 7.19 3.12 -1.25
C LYS A 125 5.87 2.41 -1.64
N HIS A 126 4.78 3.14 -1.75
CA HIS A 126 3.46 2.61 -2.07
C HIS A 126 3.11 2.73 -3.56
N ILE A 127 3.95 3.39 -4.38
CA ILE A 127 3.67 3.58 -5.81
C ILE A 127 3.51 2.24 -6.52
N ALA A 128 4.37 1.25 -6.25
CA ALA A 128 4.26 -0.07 -6.89
C ALA A 128 2.96 -0.82 -6.51
N SER A 129 2.57 -0.77 -5.23
CA SER A 129 1.30 -1.36 -4.77
C SER A 129 0.11 -0.63 -5.38
N PHE A 130 0.13 0.71 -5.38
CA PHE A 130 -0.89 1.53 -6.03
C PHE A 130 -1.02 1.21 -7.52
N ALA A 131 0.09 1.11 -8.24
CA ALA A 131 0.11 0.80 -9.67
C ALA A 131 -0.43 -0.61 -9.95
N THR A 132 -0.17 -1.59 -9.08
CA THR A 132 -0.76 -2.93 -9.17
C THR A 132 -2.28 -2.89 -9.06
N ILE A 133 -2.79 -2.08 -8.14
CA ILE A 133 -4.25 -1.90 -7.95
C ILE A 133 -4.87 -1.20 -9.15
N VAL A 134 -4.24 -0.14 -9.66
CA VAL A 134 -4.69 0.57 -10.86
C VAL A 134 -4.68 -0.35 -12.08
N LYS A 135 -3.66 -1.20 -12.21
CA LYS A 135 -3.57 -2.21 -13.27
C LYS A 135 -4.69 -3.25 -13.17
N GLU A 136 -5.01 -3.71 -11.96
CA GLU A 136 -6.14 -4.61 -11.72
C GLU A 136 -7.46 -3.93 -12.11
N LEU A 137 -7.70 -2.70 -11.65
CA LEU A 137 -8.88 -1.91 -11.99
C LEU A 137 -8.99 -1.66 -13.52
N LYS A 138 -7.87 -1.36 -14.19
CA LYS A 138 -7.80 -1.25 -15.65
C LYS A 138 -8.23 -2.55 -16.32
N ALA A 139 -7.78 -3.70 -15.82
CA ALA A 139 -8.14 -5.00 -16.39
C ALA A 139 -9.65 -5.31 -16.25
N TYR A 140 -10.31 -4.81 -15.21
CA TYR A 140 -11.75 -4.99 -15.01
C TYR A 140 -12.62 -3.99 -15.78
N TYR A 141 -12.27 -2.71 -15.76
CA TYR A 141 -13.13 -1.64 -16.25
C TYR A 141 -12.63 -0.98 -17.54
N GLY A 142 -11.39 -1.24 -17.95
CA GLY A 142 -10.68 -0.40 -18.91
C GLY A 142 -10.42 1.01 -18.35
N TRP A 143 -9.68 1.83 -19.10
CA TRP A 143 -9.42 3.22 -18.66
C TRP A 143 -10.66 4.09 -18.67
N GLU A 144 -11.51 3.93 -19.68
CA GLU A 144 -12.74 4.71 -19.84
C GLU A 144 -13.77 4.36 -18.76
N GLY A 145 -13.94 3.07 -18.47
CA GLY A 145 -14.82 2.63 -17.38
C GLY A 145 -14.29 3.06 -16.02
N LEU A 146 -12.99 2.96 -15.77
CA LEU A 146 -12.41 3.43 -14.50
C LEU A 146 -12.58 4.95 -14.29
N SER A 147 -12.44 5.73 -15.37
CA SER A 147 -12.55 7.19 -15.32
C SER A 147 -13.98 7.71 -15.15
N SER A 148 -14.97 6.85 -15.42
CA SER A 148 -16.42 7.13 -15.29
C SER A 148 -17.08 6.36 -14.12
N LEU A 149 -16.32 5.52 -13.41
CA LEU A 149 -16.82 4.71 -12.30
C LEU A 149 -17.34 5.60 -11.16
N GLU A 150 -18.56 5.30 -10.67
CA GLU A 150 -19.13 5.97 -9.50
C GLU A 150 -18.47 5.50 -8.19
N TYR A 151 -18.47 6.36 -7.17
CA TYR A 151 -17.71 6.10 -5.93
C TYR A 151 -18.15 4.83 -5.21
N ASP A 152 -19.45 4.55 -5.12
CA ASP A 152 -19.97 3.35 -4.45
C ASP A 152 -19.54 2.06 -5.16
N GLN A 153 -19.48 2.10 -6.50
CA GLN A 153 -19.04 0.98 -7.33
C GLN A 153 -17.54 0.75 -7.15
N TYR A 154 -16.77 1.84 -7.15
CA TYR A 154 -15.34 1.83 -6.85
C TYR A 154 -15.06 1.28 -5.44
N LEU A 155 -15.81 1.73 -4.42
CA LEU A 155 -15.67 1.30 -3.04
C LEU A 155 -15.88 -0.20 -2.87
N THR A 156 -16.86 -0.77 -3.59
CA THR A 156 -17.14 -2.20 -3.57
C THR A 156 -15.93 -3.02 -4.02
N HIS A 157 -15.19 -2.56 -5.01
CA HIS A 157 -13.97 -3.23 -5.48
C HIS A 157 -12.78 -2.96 -4.55
N ILE A 158 -12.54 -1.68 -4.25
CA ILE A 158 -11.34 -1.25 -3.53
C ILE A 158 -11.31 -1.73 -2.08
N SER A 159 -12.46 -1.91 -1.45
CA SER A 159 -12.56 -2.44 -0.08
C SER A 159 -12.02 -3.86 0.04
N ARG A 160 -12.02 -4.63 -1.05
CA ARG A 160 -11.58 -6.04 -1.10
C ARG A 160 -10.11 -6.20 -1.49
N VAL A 161 -9.52 -5.18 -2.10
CA VAL A 161 -8.12 -5.19 -2.52
C VAL A 161 -7.21 -5.34 -1.29
N LEU A 162 -6.17 -6.14 -1.39
CA LEU A 162 -5.20 -6.32 -0.31
C LEU A 162 -4.03 -5.35 -0.49
N CYS A 163 -3.87 -4.41 0.44
CA CYS A 163 -2.77 -3.46 0.47
C CYS A 163 -2.53 -2.92 1.88
N SER A 164 -1.47 -2.11 2.06
CA SER A 164 -1.16 -1.51 3.37
C SER A 164 -2.35 -0.72 3.90
N ARG A 165 -2.48 -0.64 5.23
CA ARG A 165 -3.60 0.10 5.87
C ARG A 165 -3.63 1.56 5.41
N TYR A 166 -2.46 2.16 5.22
CA TYR A 166 -2.34 3.51 4.68
C TYR A 166 -2.96 3.62 3.30
N LEU A 167 -2.48 2.81 2.35
CA LEU A 167 -2.92 2.88 0.98
C LEU A 167 -4.41 2.53 0.89
N LYS A 168 -4.89 1.60 1.71
CA LYS A 168 -6.31 1.29 1.85
C LYS A 168 -7.12 2.50 2.29
N ASN A 169 -6.71 3.16 3.36
CA ASN A 169 -7.41 4.33 3.90
C ASN A 169 -7.43 5.51 2.92
N TYR A 170 -6.34 5.72 2.18
CA TYR A 170 -6.29 6.73 1.13
C TYR A 170 -7.23 6.37 -0.03
N LEU A 171 -7.13 5.14 -0.54
CA LEU A 171 -7.94 4.68 -1.67
C LEU A 171 -9.44 4.65 -1.36
N VAL A 172 -9.85 4.31 -0.15
CA VAL A 172 -11.28 4.38 0.22
C VAL A 172 -11.77 5.80 0.48
N ASP A 173 -10.91 6.82 0.56
CA ASP A 173 -11.36 8.21 0.70
C ASP A 173 -11.80 8.78 -0.66
N PRO A 174 -12.79 9.68 -0.73
CA PRO A 174 -13.19 10.31 -1.99
C PRO A 174 -12.03 11.02 -2.72
N ASP A 175 -11.07 11.61 -2.00
CA ASP A 175 -9.90 12.26 -2.62
C ASP A 175 -8.96 11.24 -3.27
N GLY A 176 -8.79 10.06 -2.65
CA GLY A 176 -8.01 8.97 -3.26
C GLY A 176 -8.71 8.35 -4.48
N TRP A 177 -10.04 8.28 -4.45
CA TRP A 177 -10.83 7.88 -5.62
C TRP A 177 -10.68 8.88 -6.78
N ASP A 178 -10.79 10.18 -6.52
CA ASP A 178 -10.57 11.22 -7.53
C ASP A 178 -9.15 11.16 -8.10
N PHE A 179 -8.15 10.89 -7.26
CA PHE A 179 -6.78 10.68 -7.71
C PHE A 179 -6.66 9.47 -8.64
N VAL A 180 -7.28 8.33 -8.32
CA VAL A 180 -7.33 7.16 -9.20
C VAL A 180 -7.94 7.50 -10.56
N LYS A 181 -9.06 8.26 -10.58
CA LYS A 181 -9.70 8.71 -11.82
C LYS A 181 -8.82 9.65 -12.63
N GLN A 182 -8.06 10.51 -11.97
CA GLN A 182 -7.13 11.40 -12.66
C GLN A 182 -5.99 10.61 -13.29
N VAL A 183 -5.39 9.68 -12.54
CA VAL A 183 -4.35 8.78 -13.03
C VAL A 183 -4.86 7.95 -14.21
N SER A 184 -6.08 7.40 -14.14
CA SER A 184 -6.66 6.60 -15.23
C SER A 184 -6.85 7.42 -16.50
N ARG A 185 -7.33 8.67 -16.40
CA ARG A 185 -7.47 9.59 -17.54
C ARG A 185 -6.12 9.89 -18.18
N LEU A 186 -5.10 10.16 -17.38
CA LEU A 186 -3.76 10.47 -17.88
C LEU A 186 -3.11 9.25 -18.54
N CYS A 187 -3.26 8.05 -17.98
CA CYS A 187 -2.83 6.80 -18.61
C CYS A 187 -3.58 6.56 -19.94
N GLN A 188 -4.87 6.87 -20.01
CA GLN A 188 -5.65 6.80 -21.26
C GLN A 188 -5.11 7.74 -22.33
N LEU A 189 -4.84 9.00 -21.98
CA LEU A 189 -4.29 9.99 -22.90
C LEU A 189 -2.90 9.57 -23.40
N LEU A 190 -2.08 8.98 -22.52
CA LEU A 190 -0.78 8.44 -22.89
C LEU A 190 -0.90 7.27 -23.88
N GLU A 191 -1.75 6.28 -23.58
CA GLU A 191 -1.95 5.12 -24.46
C GLU A 191 -2.54 5.49 -25.82
N ASN A 192 -3.41 6.50 -25.86
CA ASN A 192 -3.95 7.05 -27.11
C ASN A 192 -2.96 7.94 -27.88
N GLY A 193 -1.75 8.17 -27.34
CA GLY A 193 -0.73 9.02 -27.96
C GLY A 193 -1.06 10.52 -27.96
N VAL A 194 -2.01 10.97 -27.14
CA VAL A 194 -2.39 12.38 -27.00
C VAL A 194 -1.35 13.17 -26.22
N ILE A 195 -0.76 12.53 -25.21
CA ILE A 195 0.38 13.06 -24.45
C ILE A 195 1.56 12.10 -24.55
N LYS A 196 2.77 12.64 -24.53
CA LYS A 196 4.01 11.86 -24.47
C LYS A 196 4.43 11.62 -23.02
N ARG A 197 5.22 10.57 -22.80
CA ARG A 197 5.79 10.26 -21.47
C ARG A 197 6.54 11.46 -20.87
N ASP A 198 7.33 12.15 -21.67
CA ASP A 198 8.11 13.31 -21.20
C ASP A 198 7.24 14.52 -20.82
N GLU A 199 6.01 14.60 -21.34
CA GLU A 199 5.03 15.62 -20.96
C GLU A 199 4.32 15.22 -19.66
N LEU A 200 4.04 13.93 -19.49
CA LEU A 200 3.46 13.36 -18.28
C LEU A 200 4.38 13.57 -17.05
N GLU A 201 5.69 13.34 -17.21
CA GLU A 201 6.71 13.57 -16.17
C GLU A 201 6.84 15.05 -15.77
N LYS A 202 6.36 15.99 -16.60
CA LYS A 202 6.38 17.44 -16.33
C LYS A 202 5.07 17.95 -15.72
N LEU A 203 4.08 17.09 -15.54
CA LEU A 203 2.80 17.51 -14.96
C LEU A 203 2.99 17.93 -13.51
N ILE A 204 2.46 19.10 -13.22
CA ILE A 204 2.30 19.62 -11.86
C ILE A 204 1.32 18.71 -11.11
N GLY A 205 1.56 18.47 -9.83
CA GLY A 205 0.73 17.62 -8.97
C GLY A 205 1.31 16.22 -8.72
N TYR A 206 2.44 15.87 -9.35
CA TYR A 206 3.08 14.56 -9.20
C TYR A 206 4.54 14.71 -8.77
N GLN A 207 4.95 13.85 -7.84
CA GLN A 207 6.33 13.78 -7.39
C GLN A 207 7.23 13.17 -8.48
N PRO A 208 8.53 13.52 -8.53
CA PRO A 208 9.48 12.92 -9.45
C PRO A 208 9.46 11.39 -9.35
N HIS A 209 9.62 10.75 -10.50
CA HIS A 209 9.58 9.30 -10.68
C HIS A 209 8.23 8.63 -10.49
N PHE A 210 7.19 9.32 -10.02
CA PHE A 210 5.85 8.74 -9.85
C PHE A 210 5.38 8.03 -11.11
N TRP A 211 5.39 8.72 -12.24
CA TRP A 211 4.95 8.16 -13.52
C TRP A 211 5.86 7.06 -14.01
N SER A 212 7.18 7.22 -13.90
CA SER A 212 8.12 6.19 -14.28
C SER A 212 7.94 4.87 -13.52
N GLU A 213 7.74 4.93 -12.20
CA GLU A 213 7.54 3.76 -11.33
C GLU A 213 6.15 3.14 -11.55
N LEU A 214 5.12 3.98 -11.69
CA LEU A 214 3.75 3.55 -11.96
C LEU A 214 3.61 2.83 -13.31
N LEU A 215 4.11 3.46 -14.38
CA LEU A 215 4.03 2.90 -15.73
C LEU A 215 4.88 1.64 -15.88
N PHE A 216 6.00 1.54 -15.16
CA PHE A 216 6.80 0.32 -15.12
C PHE A 216 5.96 -0.88 -14.67
N VAL A 217 5.17 -0.74 -13.59
CA VAL A 217 4.31 -1.82 -13.08
C VAL A 217 3.10 -2.08 -13.98
N ILE A 218 2.46 -1.02 -14.49
CA ILE A 218 1.28 -1.14 -15.37
C ILE A 218 1.62 -1.85 -16.68
N ASN A 219 2.77 -1.55 -17.27
CA ASN A 219 3.20 -2.10 -18.56
C ASN A 219 3.83 -3.48 -18.48
N GLN A 220 4.13 -3.99 -17.29
CA GLN A 220 4.52 -5.40 -17.16
C GLN A 220 3.37 -6.27 -17.70
N GLU A 221 3.69 -7.26 -18.53
CA GLU A 221 2.68 -8.22 -18.96
C GLU A 221 2.13 -8.93 -17.72
N THR A 222 0.81 -8.84 -17.52
CA THR A 222 0.14 -9.72 -16.56
C THR A 222 0.15 -11.08 -17.24
N PRO A 223 0.65 -12.17 -16.62
CA PRO A 223 0.53 -13.50 -17.19
C PRO A 223 -0.92 -13.70 -17.60
N THR A 224 -1.14 -13.89 -18.91
CA THR A 224 -2.47 -13.94 -19.50
C THR A 224 -3.24 -15.03 -18.77
N PRO A 225 -4.25 -14.70 -17.94
CA PRO A 225 -5.04 -15.75 -17.36
C PRO A 225 -5.88 -16.29 -18.52
N GLU A 226 -5.75 -17.59 -18.80
CA GLU A 226 -6.48 -18.27 -19.88
C GLU A 226 -7.97 -17.85 -19.91
N PRO A 227 -8.62 -17.80 -21.07
CA PRO A 227 -9.96 -17.25 -21.26
C PRO A 227 -11.09 -17.90 -20.41
N ASP A 228 -10.82 -19.00 -19.69
CA ASP A 228 -11.70 -19.57 -18.65
C ASP A 228 -11.56 -18.93 -17.25
N SER A 229 -10.73 -17.90 -17.10
CA SER A 229 -10.32 -17.36 -15.80
C SER A 229 -11.33 -16.48 -15.07
N HIS A 230 -12.47 -16.12 -15.68
CA HIS A 230 -13.57 -15.50 -14.93
C HIS A 230 -14.16 -16.43 -13.86
N VAL A 231 -13.93 -17.75 -13.95
CA VAL A 231 -14.34 -18.71 -12.92
C VAL A 231 -13.28 -18.84 -11.80
N ASN A 232 -12.02 -18.49 -12.04
CA ASN A 232 -10.92 -18.74 -11.09
C ASN A 232 -10.57 -17.57 -10.15
N ARG A 233 -11.01 -16.33 -10.42
CA ARG A 233 -10.79 -15.19 -9.48
C ARG A 233 -11.73 -15.17 -8.27
N LYS A 234 -12.64 -16.15 -8.16
CA LYS A 234 -13.62 -16.30 -7.07
C LYS A 234 -13.29 -17.43 -6.10
N LYS A 235 -12.18 -18.16 -6.28
CA LYS A 235 -11.84 -19.28 -5.42
C LYS A 235 -11.21 -18.80 -4.11
N PRO A 236 -11.64 -19.35 -2.96
CA PRO A 236 -10.91 -19.21 -1.71
C PRO A 236 -9.43 -19.48 -1.88
N TYR A 237 -8.61 -18.75 -1.15
CA TYR A 237 -7.19 -19.03 -1.08
C TYR A 237 -6.66 -18.75 0.32
N LEU A 238 -5.68 -19.57 0.70
CA LEU A 238 -4.91 -19.37 1.93
C LEU A 238 -3.89 -18.27 1.65
N MET A 239 -3.75 -17.32 2.57
CA MET A 239 -2.86 -16.19 2.41
C MET A 239 -2.04 -15.87 3.66
N PHE A 240 -0.85 -15.30 3.44
CA PHE A 240 0.02 -14.79 4.49
C PHE A 240 0.12 -13.27 4.40
N ASN A 241 -0.27 -12.58 5.48
CA ASN A 241 -0.11 -11.13 5.58
C ASN A 241 1.26 -10.82 6.24
N PRO A 242 2.24 -10.28 5.49
CA PRO A 242 3.57 -10.01 6.03
C PRO A 242 3.59 -8.87 7.04
N ASP A 243 2.70 -7.88 6.90
CA ASP A 243 2.63 -6.73 7.81
C ASP A 243 2.15 -7.14 9.21
N LYS A 244 1.25 -8.12 9.28
CA LYS A 244 0.68 -8.63 10.53
C LYS A 244 1.31 -9.92 11.02
N LEU A 245 2.17 -10.54 10.20
CA LEU A 245 2.75 -11.86 10.44
C LEU A 245 1.68 -12.90 10.81
N THR A 246 0.59 -12.92 10.04
CA THR A 246 -0.59 -13.76 10.30
C THR A 246 -1.09 -14.42 9.04
N ILE A 247 -1.64 -15.63 9.18
CA ILE A 247 -2.28 -16.36 8.07
C ILE A 247 -3.79 -16.14 8.12
N GLY A 248 -4.37 -15.95 6.93
CA GLY A 248 -5.81 -15.86 6.75
C GLY A 248 -6.28 -16.75 5.62
N LEU A 249 -7.55 -17.13 5.67
CA LEU A 249 -8.27 -17.67 4.52
C LEU A 249 -9.12 -16.55 3.94
N SER A 250 -8.86 -16.20 2.68
CA SER A 250 -9.68 -15.24 1.94
C SER A 250 -10.84 -15.99 1.28
N LEU A 251 -12.06 -15.55 1.57
CA LEU A 251 -13.33 -16.09 1.12
C LEU A 251 -14.03 -14.95 0.37
N ASN A 252 -13.86 -14.88 -0.94
CA ASN A 252 -14.37 -13.75 -1.71
C ASN A 252 -15.92 -13.77 -1.72
N ALA A 253 -16.52 -12.67 -1.25
CA ALA A 253 -17.73 -12.66 -0.43
C ALA A 253 -19.09 -12.72 -1.15
N ASP A 254 -19.15 -12.89 -2.48
CA ASP A 254 -20.42 -12.67 -3.19
C ASP A 254 -21.20 -13.97 -3.46
N THR A 255 -20.59 -15.12 -3.18
CA THR A 255 -21.14 -16.42 -3.59
C THR A 255 -21.00 -17.53 -2.56
N ILE A 256 -20.29 -17.39 -1.44
CA ILE A 256 -20.09 -18.52 -0.50
C ILE A 256 -21.28 -18.65 0.45
N VAL A 257 -21.98 -19.80 0.42
CA VAL A 257 -23.20 -20.05 1.22
C VAL A 257 -22.93 -20.86 2.48
N GLU A 258 -21.96 -21.77 2.42
CA GLU A 258 -21.64 -22.65 3.54
C GLU A 258 -20.12 -22.66 3.78
N TYR A 259 -19.75 -22.22 4.97
CA TYR A 259 -18.39 -22.28 5.50
C TYR A 259 -18.07 -23.70 5.96
N PRO A 260 -16.79 -24.08 6.09
CA PRO A 260 -16.41 -25.32 6.76
C PRO A 260 -17.12 -25.40 8.13
N LYS A 261 -17.61 -26.58 8.52
CA LYS A 261 -18.44 -26.84 9.72
C LYS A 261 -17.72 -26.64 11.06
N VAL A 262 -16.91 -25.59 11.19
CA VAL A 262 -16.13 -25.24 12.38
C VAL A 262 -16.58 -23.86 12.84
N GLN A 263 -16.83 -23.66 14.13
CA GLN A 263 -17.15 -22.33 14.65
C GLN A 263 -15.94 -21.39 14.49
N GLY A 264 -16.15 -20.13 14.09
CA GLY A 264 -15.10 -19.10 14.05
C GLY A 264 -14.75 -18.52 12.67
N TRP A 265 -15.45 -18.89 11.60
CA TRP A 265 -15.26 -18.28 10.28
C TRP A 265 -15.84 -16.86 10.19
N ALA A 266 -15.09 -15.96 9.57
CA ALA A 266 -15.45 -14.57 9.27
C ALA A 266 -15.31 -14.26 7.76
N ASN A 267 -16.21 -13.43 7.25
CA ASN A 267 -16.25 -12.93 5.87
C ASN A 267 -15.73 -11.49 5.82
N PRO A 268 -14.91 -11.07 4.82
CA PRO A 268 -14.32 -11.83 3.72
C PRO A 268 -13.09 -12.65 4.10
N ILE A 269 -12.56 -12.45 5.30
CA ILE A 269 -11.31 -13.08 5.72
C ILE A 269 -11.48 -13.70 7.09
N THR A 270 -11.10 -14.97 7.19
CA THR A 270 -10.92 -15.65 8.48
C THR A 270 -9.46 -15.71 8.81
N TRP A 271 -9.02 -14.96 9.82
CA TRP A 271 -7.67 -15.07 10.36
C TRP A 271 -7.55 -16.35 11.17
N LEU A 272 -6.59 -17.21 10.83
CA LEU A 272 -6.43 -18.54 11.41
C LEU A 272 -5.70 -18.45 12.75
N ARG A 273 -6.42 -17.97 13.78
CA ARG A 273 -5.88 -17.71 15.13
C ARG A 273 -6.03 -18.88 16.10
N HIS A 274 -6.52 -20.03 15.62
CA HIS A 274 -6.72 -21.22 16.43
C HIS A 274 -6.29 -22.46 15.63
N PRO A 275 -5.64 -23.45 16.26
CA PRO A 275 -5.22 -24.70 15.60
C PRO A 275 -6.36 -25.39 14.85
N SER A 276 -7.58 -25.33 15.40
CA SER A 276 -8.78 -25.95 14.82
C SER A 276 -9.21 -25.34 13.48
N LEU A 277 -8.68 -24.16 13.12
CA LEU A 277 -8.96 -23.50 11.84
C LEU A 277 -7.97 -23.89 10.75
N PHE A 278 -6.85 -24.52 11.09
CA PHE A 278 -5.90 -25.04 10.11
C PHE A 278 -6.33 -26.41 9.60
N ASN A 279 -6.29 -26.59 8.29
CA ASN A 279 -6.63 -27.84 7.64
C ASN A 279 -5.76 -28.05 6.41
N SER A 280 -5.48 -29.31 6.08
CA SER A 280 -4.77 -29.71 4.87
C SER A 280 -5.64 -29.51 3.63
N THR A 281 -6.97 -29.51 3.78
CA THR A 281 -7.89 -29.13 2.70
C THR A 281 -9.13 -28.45 3.29
N TYR A 282 -9.52 -27.33 2.69
CA TYR A 282 -10.76 -26.61 2.98
C TYR A 282 -11.80 -26.96 1.94
N TYR A 283 -13.06 -27.07 2.35
CA TYR A 283 -14.19 -27.35 1.48
C TYR A 283 -15.34 -26.39 1.79
N GLY A 284 -16.14 -26.09 0.78
CA GLY A 284 -17.38 -25.34 0.94
C GLY A 284 -18.19 -25.29 -0.35
N TYR A 285 -19.20 -24.44 -0.37
CA TYR A 285 -20.11 -24.30 -1.52
C TYR A 285 -20.25 -22.85 -1.95
N PHE A 286 -20.23 -22.61 -3.27
CA PHE A 286 -20.68 -21.37 -3.88
C PHE A 286 -22.15 -21.46 -4.28
N SER A 287 -22.90 -20.38 -4.18
CA SER A 287 -24.18 -20.10 -4.84
C SER A 287 -23.93 -19.16 -6.01
N VAL A 288 -24.31 -19.60 -7.19
CA VAL A 288 -24.47 -18.73 -8.36
C VAL A 288 -25.97 -18.46 -8.51
N ASP A 289 -26.35 -17.17 -8.51
CA ASP A 289 -27.72 -16.70 -8.72
C ASP A 289 -28.80 -17.30 -7.79
N GLY A 290 -28.42 -17.65 -6.55
CA GLY A 290 -29.33 -18.08 -5.49
C GLY A 290 -29.73 -19.57 -5.52
N GLU A 291 -29.35 -20.32 -6.55
CA GLU A 291 -29.84 -21.70 -6.75
C GLU A 291 -28.74 -22.76 -6.98
N ILE A 292 -27.63 -22.42 -7.65
CA ILE A 292 -26.63 -23.43 -8.03
C ILE A 292 -25.56 -23.54 -6.96
N ARG A 293 -25.55 -24.66 -6.22
CA ARG A 293 -24.50 -25.02 -5.25
C ARG A 293 -23.34 -25.74 -5.95
N THR A 294 -22.23 -25.04 -6.19
CA THR A 294 -20.99 -25.65 -6.69
C THR A 294 -20.03 -25.88 -5.53
N GLU A 295 -19.59 -27.14 -5.34
CA GLU A 295 -18.57 -27.48 -4.35
C GLU A 295 -17.21 -26.90 -4.76
N TRP A 296 -16.49 -26.38 -3.78
CA TRP A 296 -15.09 -26.00 -3.94
C TRP A 296 -14.23 -26.72 -2.92
N SER A 297 -13.00 -27.01 -3.33
CA SER A 297 -11.93 -27.46 -2.45
C SER A 297 -10.70 -26.58 -2.65
N LEU A 298 -9.98 -26.35 -1.56
CA LEU A 298 -8.75 -25.59 -1.54
C LEU A 298 -7.71 -26.37 -0.74
N LYS A 299 -6.54 -26.58 -1.32
CA LYS A 299 -5.39 -27.11 -0.61
C LYS A 299 -4.94 -26.12 0.46
N GLY A 300 -4.89 -26.58 1.70
CA GLY A 300 -4.51 -25.80 2.86
C GLY A 300 -3.11 -26.16 3.35
N TRP A 301 -2.84 -25.75 4.58
CA TRP A 301 -1.61 -26.01 5.30
C TRP A 301 -1.92 -26.21 6.78
N ILE A 302 -1.19 -27.13 7.40
CA ILE A 302 -1.24 -27.37 8.85
C ILE A 302 0.16 -27.03 9.39
N PRO A 303 0.26 -26.20 10.44
CA PRO A 303 1.52 -25.86 11.07
C PRO A 303 2.00 -27.00 11.98
N ASP A 304 2.36 -28.14 11.38
CA ASP A 304 2.87 -29.35 12.06
C ASP A 304 4.41 -29.41 12.14
N GLY A 305 5.07 -28.32 11.76
CA GLY A 305 6.52 -28.22 11.60
C GLY A 305 6.96 -28.22 10.14
N SER A 306 6.07 -28.56 9.21
CA SER A 306 6.33 -28.45 7.77
C SER A 306 6.38 -26.98 7.32
N PRO A 307 7.30 -26.60 6.43
CA PRO A 307 7.36 -25.24 5.91
C PRO A 307 6.14 -24.91 5.04
N ALA A 308 5.77 -23.64 4.99
CA ALA A 308 4.79 -23.10 4.06
C ALA A 308 5.37 -21.97 3.22
N LEU A 309 5.15 -22.04 1.91
CA LEU A 309 5.58 -21.02 0.97
C LEU A 309 4.36 -20.20 0.51
N PHE A 310 4.52 -18.89 0.44
CA PHE A 310 3.54 -17.96 -0.10
C PHE A 310 4.20 -17.07 -1.14
N ASN A 311 3.51 -16.77 -2.23
CA ASN A 311 4.04 -15.85 -3.23
C ASN A 311 4.08 -14.41 -2.68
N ILE A 312 4.76 -13.51 -3.40
CA ILE A 312 4.83 -12.08 -3.02
C ILE A 312 3.45 -11.41 -2.96
N ASN A 313 2.45 -11.97 -3.65
CA ASN A 313 1.04 -11.55 -3.63
C ASN A 313 0.22 -12.24 -2.52
N TRP A 314 0.91 -12.86 -1.56
CA TRP A 314 0.40 -13.45 -0.33
C TRP A 314 -0.28 -14.80 -0.46
N SER A 315 -0.47 -15.35 -1.67
CA SER A 315 -1.16 -16.63 -1.85
C SER A 315 -0.26 -17.82 -1.54
N PHE A 316 -0.83 -18.82 -0.86
CA PHE A 316 -0.15 -20.08 -0.56
C PHE A 316 0.24 -20.84 -1.83
N VAL A 317 1.47 -21.36 -1.84
CA VAL A 317 2.04 -22.20 -2.90
C VAL A 317 2.09 -23.63 -2.38
N HIS A 318 1.21 -24.49 -2.91
CA HIS A 318 1.16 -25.89 -2.50
C HIS A 318 2.45 -26.62 -2.95
N PRO A 319 2.98 -27.59 -2.17
CA PRO A 319 4.21 -28.33 -2.52
C PRO A 319 4.16 -29.07 -3.87
N ASP A 320 2.96 -29.46 -4.32
CA ASP A 320 2.76 -30.13 -5.61
C ASP A 320 2.87 -29.17 -6.80
N ASN A 321 2.89 -27.84 -6.58
CA ASN A 321 3.00 -26.85 -7.63
C ASN A 321 4.45 -26.64 -8.02
N VAL A 322 4.70 -26.41 -9.31
CA VAL A 322 6.01 -25.95 -9.79
C VAL A 322 6.29 -24.56 -9.19
N ILE A 323 7.40 -24.44 -8.47
CA ILE A 323 7.86 -23.17 -7.92
C ILE A 323 8.68 -22.46 -8.99
N VAL A 324 8.23 -21.28 -9.42
CA VAL A 324 8.95 -20.48 -10.41
C VAL A 324 9.99 -19.58 -9.72
N PRO A 325 11.08 -19.19 -10.39
CA PRO A 325 12.03 -18.22 -9.84
C PRO A 325 11.32 -16.92 -9.43
N GLY A 326 11.72 -16.33 -8.31
CA GLY A 326 11.07 -15.14 -7.79
C GLY A 326 11.22 -14.93 -6.29
N THR A 327 10.47 -13.98 -5.76
CA THR A 327 10.47 -13.65 -4.32
C THR A 327 9.23 -14.20 -3.64
N TYR A 328 9.41 -14.81 -2.48
CA TYR A 328 8.39 -15.52 -1.74
C TYR A 328 8.49 -15.22 -0.24
N TYR A 329 7.40 -15.46 0.47
CA TYR A 329 7.40 -15.56 1.92
C TYR A 329 7.50 -17.04 2.32
N LEU A 330 8.52 -17.40 3.07
CA LEU A 330 8.68 -18.73 3.65
C LEU A 330 8.37 -18.68 5.14
N LEU A 331 7.48 -19.56 5.58
CA LEU A 331 7.24 -19.85 6.98
C LEU A 331 7.91 -21.17 7.32
N THR A 332 8.86 -21.16 8.25
CA THR A 332 9.48 -22.38 8.76
C THR A 332 9.84 -22.23 10.23
N GLY A 333 9.80 -23.34 10.97
CA GLY A 333 10.36 -23.43 12.32
C GLY A 333 11.86 -23.71 12.33
N ASN A 334 12.46 -24.05 11.19
CA ASN A 334 13.85 -24.46 11.08
C ASN A 334 14.64 -23.58 10.10
N ALA A 335 15.47 -22.70 10.64
CA ALA A 335 16.34 -21.84 9.83
C ALA A 335 17.37 -22.62 8.98
N SER A 336 17.57 -23.92 9.21
CA SER A 336 18.44 -24.73 8.35
C SER A 336 17.89 -24.93 6.94
N ASP A 337 16.58 -24.71 6.73
CA ASP A 337 15.91 -24.85 5.44
C ASP A 337 16.29 -23.73 4.46
N LEU A 338 16.92 -22.67 4.97
CA LEU A 338 17.32 -21.49 4.21
C LEU A 338 18.76 -21.54 3.69
N LYS A 339 19.44 -22.68 3.85
CA LYS A 339 20.83 -22.84 3.37
C LYS A 339 20.87 -22.66 1.86
N ASN A 340 21.75 -21.78 1.39
CA ASN A 340 21.97 -21.46 -0.03
C ASN A 340 20.88 -20.61 -0.70
N ILE A 341 19.95 -20.04 0.07
CA ILE A 341 18.91 -19.12 -0.44
C ILE A 341 19.18 -17.73 0.13
N SER A 342 18.95 -16.67 -0.66
CA SER A 342 19.00 -15.30 -0.15
C SER A 342 17.72 -15.02 0.64
N TRP A 343 17.83 -14.54 1.88
CA TRP A 343 16.67 -14.32 2.74
C TRP A 343 16.81 -13.12 3.70
N GLU A 344 15.66 -12.58 4.09
CA GLU A 344 15.48 -11.56 5.10
C GLU A 344 14.46 -12.04 6.15
N ALA A 345 14.78 -11.91 7.44
CA ALA A 345 13.85 -12.32 8.50
C ALA A 345 12.80 -11.23 8.76
N LEU A 346 11.52 -11.61 8.70
CA LEU A 346 10.40 -10.69 8.95
C LEU A 346 9.93 -10.74 10.42
N GLY A 347 9.92 -11.92 11.04
CA GLY A 347 9.56 -12.07 12.45
C GLY A 347 8.84 -13.38 12.79
N PRO A 348 8.46 -13.59 14.06
CA PRO A 348 7.65 -14.73 14.48
C PRO A 348 6.22 -14.62 13.95
N VAL A 349 5.64 -15.74 13.53
CA VAL A 349 4.26 -15.82 13.06
C VAL A 349 3.37 -16.37 14.17
N ASP A 350 2.29 -15.67 14.46
CA ASP A 350 1.29 -16.13 15.43
C ASP A 350 0.36 -17.16 14.76
N LEU A 351 0.64 -18.44 15.01
CA LEU A 351 -0.10 -19.56 14.44
C LEU A 351 -0.99 -20.29 15.45
N ALA A 352 -1.02 -19.81 16.70
CA ALA A 352 -1.70 -20.46 17.82
C ALA A 352 -1.42 -21.97 17.97
N SER A 353 -0.36 -22.49 17.35
CA SER A 353 0.09 -23.89 17.43
C SER A 353 1.32 -24.00 18.33
N ASP A 354 1.61 -25.22 18.79
CA ASP A 354 2.79 -25.50 19.63
C ASP A 354 4.12 -25.33 18.88
N THR A 355 4.08 -25.14 17.55
CA THR A 355 5.25 -24.95 16.69
C THR A 355 5.56 -23.47 16.50
N VAL A 356 6.77 -23.05 16.89
CA VAL A 356 7.26 -21.69 16.64
C VAL A 356 7.67 -21.57 15.17
N ASN A 357 6.87 -20.88 14.36
CA ASN A 357 7.24 -20.55 12.98
C ASN A 357 7.73 -19.11 12.90
N ARG A 358 8.70 -18.88 12.00
CA ARG A 358 9.17 -17.54 11.65
C ARG A 358 8.97 -17.31 10.16
N ALA A 359 8.66 -16.07 9.82
CA ALA A 359 8.51 -15.62 8.45
C ALA A 359 9.84 -15.07 7.92
N TYR A 360 10.13 -15.42 6.68
CA TYR A 360 11.29 -14.97 5.93
C TYR A 360 10.84 -14.52 4.55
N LEU A 361 11.38 -13.42 4.05
CA LEU A 361 11.33 -13.08 2.63
C LEU A 361 12.50 -13.80 1.95
N VAL A 362 12.24 -14.65 0.97
CA VAL A 362 13.25 -15.46 0.29
C VAL A 362 13.25 -15.17 -1.21
N SER A 363 14.43 -15.19 -1.84
CA SER A 363 14.57 -15.04 -3.29
C SER A 363 15.12 -16.33 -3.89
N LEU A 364 14.33 -16.98 -4.74
CA LEU A 364 14.68 -18.20 -5.45
C LEU A 364 15.20 -17.82 -6.85
N GLY A 365 16.44 -18.23 -7.16
CA GLY A 365 17.06 -18.04 -8.48
C GLY A 365 16.60 -19.11 -9.49
N GLU A 366 17.11 -19.02 -10.72
CA GLU A 366 16.82 -20.02 -11.78
C GLU A 366 17.41 -21.41 -11.46
N ASP A 367 18.40 -21.47 -10.57
CA ASP A 367 19.12 -22.69 -10.18
C ASP A 367 18.65 -23.27 -8.80
N ALA A 368 17.54 -22.78 -8.24
CA ALA A 368 17.11 -23.06 -6.85
C ALA A 368 16.10 -24.22 -6.71
#